data_AF-A0AAW8KI97-F1
#
_entry.id   AF-A0AAW8KI97-F1
#
_cell.length_a   1.000
_cell.length_b   1.000
_cell.length_c   1.000
_cell.angle_alpha   90.00
_cell.angle_beta   90.00
_cell.angle_gamma   90.00
#
_symmetry.space_group_name_H-M   'P 1'
#
loop_
_entity.id
_entity.type
_entity.pdbx_description
1 polymer ?
#
loop_
_entity_poly.entity_id
_entity_poly.type
_entity_poly.pdbx_seq_one_letter_code
_entity_poly.pdbx_strand_id
1 'polypeptide(L)'
;SELLNPVAACDRVHAVLLSGGSAYGLDAAGGVMRYLEEHGVGLPVGEAIVPLVVQACIFDLTCGENVRPDVAMGYEACVNAESNPE
;
A
#
# COMPACT_ATOMS: atom_id res chain seq x y z
N SER A 1 -8.19 -9.68 -0.33
CA SER A 1 -8.57 -8.53 -1.16
C SER A 1 -9.22 -9.06 -2.42
N GLU A 2 -10.34 -8.46 -2.87
CA GLU A 2 -10.97 -8.82 -4.15
C GLU A 2 -10.02 -8.66 -5.34
N LEU A 3 -8.99 -7.80 -5.21
CA LEU A 3 -7.94 -7.64 -6.22
C LEU A 3 -7.10 -8.90 -6.45
N LEU A 4 -7.09 -9.85 -5.52
CA LEU A 4 -6.36 -11.12 -5.65
C LEU A 4 -7.26 -12.27 -6.09
N ASN A 5 -8.52 -12.00 -6.41
CA ASN A 5 -9.42 -13.00 -6.95
C ASN A 5 -8.93 -13.41 -8.35
N PRO A 6 -8.78 -14.71 -8.68
CA PRO A 6 -8.32 -15.14 -10.00
C PRO A 6 -9.23 -14.74 -11.16
N VAL A 7 -10.46 -14.28 -10.88
CA VAL A 7 -11.38 -13.72 -11.90
C VAL A 7 -11.48 -12.19 -11.85
N ALA A 8 -10.61 -11.51 -11.09
CA ALA A 8 -10.54 -10.06 -11.10
C ALA A 8 -10.16 -9.55 -12.49
N ALA A 9 -10.67 -8.37 -12.87
CA ALA A 9 -10.43 -7.78 -14.18
C ALA A 9 -8.98 -7.31 -14.42
N CYS A 10 -8.13 -7.33 -13.38
CA CYS A 10 -6.74 -6.93 -13.48
C CYS A 10 -5.80 -8.13 -13.31
N ASP A 11 -4.80 -8.21 -14.17
CA ASP A 11 -3.83 -9.32 -14.20
C ASP A 11 -2.75 -9.22 -13.11
N ARG A 12 -2.62 -8.08 -12.42
CA ARG A 12 -1.61 -7.88 -11.37
C ARG A 12 -1.99 -6.81 -10.35
N VAL A 13 -1.41 -6.94 -9.16
CA VAL A 13 -1.33 -5.85 -8.18
C VAL A 13 0.01 -5.12 -8.31
N HIS A 14 0.06 -3.88 -7.87
CA HIS A 14 1.24 -3.02 -8.01
C HIS A 14 2.06 -2.95 -6.72
N ALA A 15 1.41 -3.14 -5.56
CA ALA A 15 2.08 -3.28 -4.28
C ALA A 15 1.31 -4.18 -3.32
N VAL A 16 2.07 -4.80 -2.41
CA VAL A 16 1.57 -5.49 -1.22
C VAL A 16 2.09 -4.73 0.00
N LEU A 17 1.19 -4.19 0.81
CA LEU A 17 1.53 -3.49 2.05
C LEU A 17 1.25 -4.38 3.26
N LEU A 18 2.26 -4.55 4.10
CA LEU A 18 2.12 -5.18 5.41
C LEU A 18 2.36 -4.12 6.47
N SER A 19 1.44 -3.96 7.42
CA SER A 19 1.57 -2.91 8.42
C SER A 19 1.05 -3.33 9.80
N GLY A 20 1.44 -2.55 10.81
CA GLY A 20 0.88 -2.58 12.15
C GLY A 20 -0.42 -1.79 12.28
N GLY A 21 -0.83 -1.48 13.51
CA GLY A 21 -1.94 -0.58 13.83
C GLY A 21 -3.33 -1.21 13.71
N SER A 22 -3.44 -2.54 13.55
CA SER A 22 -4.72 -3.21 13.29
C SER A 22 -5.47 -2.53 12.12
N ALA A 23 -6.80 -2.45 12.17
CA ALA A 23 -7.60 -1.80 11.14
C ALA A 23 -7.26 -0.31 10.92
N TYR A 24 -6.69 0.39 11.91
CA TYR A 24 -6.27 1.79 11.74
C TYR A 24 -5.11 1.91 10.75
N GLY A 25 -4.24 0.90 10.65
CA GLY A 25 -3.09 0.92 9.74
C GLY A 25 -3.47 0.91 8.26
N LEU A 26 -4.74 0.66 7.91
CA LEU A 26 -5.24 0.70 6.54
C LEU A 26 -5.09 2.08 5.88
N ASP A 27 -4.96 3.15 6.69
CA ASP A 27 -4.72 4.50 6.20
C ASP A 27 -3.39 4.63 5.42
N ALA A 28 -2.40 3.78 5.75
CA ALA A 28 -1.10 3.78 5.08
C ALA A 28 -1.17 3.42 3.58
N ALA A 29 -2.18 2.68 3.11
CA ALA A 29 -2.34 2.39 1.69
C ALA A 29 -2.45 3.65 0.83
N GLY A 30 -3.01 4.74 1.35
CA GLY A 30 -3.11 6.01 0.64
C GLY A 30 -1.73 6.57 0.25
N GLY A 31 -0.73 6.38 1.11
CA GLY A 31 0.65 6.78 0.84
C GLY A 31 1.29 5.96 -0.27
N VAL A 32 1.08 4.64 -0.22
CA VAL A 32 1.56 3.71 -1.26
C VAL A 32 0.93 4.03 -2.60
N MET A 33 -0.38 4.26 -2.65
CA MET A 33 -1.09 4.66 -3.87
C MET A 33 -0.50 5.95 -4.44
N ARG A 34 -0.33 6.98 -3.61
CA ARG A 34 0.24 8.25 -4.06
C ARG A 34 1.65 8.09 -4.67
N TYR A 35 2.54 7.35 -4.00
CA TYR A 35 3.89 7.10 -4.51
C TYR A 35 3.84 6.42 -5.88
N LEU A 36 3.05 5.34 -6.01
CA LEU A 36 2.97 4.59 -7.26
C LEU A 36 2.39 5.42 -8.41
N GLU A 37 1.35 6.23 -8.15
CA GLU A 37 0.76 7.14 -9.15
C GLU A 37 1.78 8.17 -9.64
N GLU A 38 2.52 8.81 -8.73
CA GLU A 38 3.58 9.79 -9.06
C GLU A 38 4.69 9.19 -9.94
N HIS A 39 4.92 7.87 -9.83
CA HIS A 39 5.91 7.12 -10.61
C HIS A 39 5.32 6.40 -11.84
N GLY A 40 4.04 6.65 -12.16
CA GLY A 40 3.38 6.05 -13.32
C GLY A 40 3.14 4.55 -13.22
N VAL A 41 3.11 4.00 -12.00
CA VAL A 41 2.90 2.58 -11.73
C VAL A 41 1.44 2.34 -11.33
N GLY A 42 0.67 1.76 -12.23
CA GLY A 42 -0.74 1.46 -11.98
C GLY A 42 -1.47 0.97 -13.22
N LEU A 43 -2.77 0.73 -13.07
CA LEU A 43 -3.66 0.44 -14.19
C LEU A 43 -3.99 1.75 -14.93
N PRO A 44 -3.73 1.85 -16.24
CA PRO A 44 -4.15 3.01 -17.01
C PRO A 44 -5.68 3.03 -17.18
N VAL A 45 -6.33 4.11 -16.75
CA VAL A 45 -7.78 4.34 -16.86
C VAL A 45 -8.01 5.70 -17.47
N GLY A 46 -8.08 5.74 -18.80
CA GLY A 46 -8.11 6.99 -19.55
C GLY A 46 -6.80 7.76 -19.37
N GLU A 47 -6.87 8.97 -18.84
CA GLU A 47 -5.70 9.82 -18.53
C GLU A 47 -5.15 9.58 -17.11
N ALA A 48 -5.84 8.80 -16.28
CA ALA A 48 -5.43 8.49 -14.91
C ALA A 48 -4.64 7.18 -14.83
N ILE A 49 -3.75 7.11 -13.83
CA ILE A 49 -3.10 5.87 -13.40
C ILE A 49 -3.71 5.46 -12.07
N VAL A 50 -4.24 4.23 -11.97
CA VAL A 50 -4.87 3.71 -10.76
C VAL A 50 -4.01 2.61 -10.15
N PRO A 51 -3.23 2.90 -9.10
CA PRO A 51 -2.48 1.88 -8.39
C PRO A 51 -3.41 0.89 -7.69
N LEU A 52 -3.11 -0.39 -7.85
CA LEU A 52 -3.82 -1.49 -7.19
C LEU A 52 -2.96 -2.02 -6.05
N VAL A 53 -3.29 -1.60 -4.84
CA VAL A 53 -2.56 -1.93 -3.62
C VAL A 53 -3.38 -2.90 -2.79
N VAL A 54 -2.76 -4.00 -2.36
CA VAL A 54 -3.36 -4.91 -1.39
C VAL A 54 -2.68 -4.76 -0.06
N GLN A 55 -3.44 -4.77 1.02
CA GLN A 55 -2.92 -4.56 2.36
C GLN A 55 -3.40 -5.63 3.34
N ALA A 56 -2.53 -5.99 4.28
CA ALA A 56 -2.88 -6.72 5.49
C ALA A 56 -2.25 -6.03 6.71
N CYS A 57 -3.01 -5.94 7.80
CA CYS A 57 -2.56 -5.34 9.05
C CYS A 57 -2.53 -6.37 10.18
N ILE A 58 -1.51 -6.33 11.03
CA ILE A 58 -1.46 -7.11 12.28
C ILE A 58 -2.00 -6.31 13.46
N PHE A 59 -2.45 -7.00 14.51
CA PHE A 59 -2.79 -6.37 15.78
C PHE A 59 -1.53 -6.23 16.64
N ASP A 60 -1.09 -4.99 16.86
CA ASP A 60 0.06 -4.63 17.68
C ASP A 60 -0.24 -3.46 18.64
N LEU A 61 -1.52 -3.10 18.80
CA LEU A 61 -1.94 -1.92 19.59
C LEU A 61 -1.56 -1.98 21.08
N THR A 62 -1.14 -3.15 21.56
CA THR A 62 -0.66 -3.38 22.94
C THR A 62 0.87 -3.41 23.04
N CYS A 63 1.58 -3.20 21.93
CA CYS A 63 3.02 -3.30 21.85
C CYS A 63 3.65 -1.91 21.71
N GLY A 64 4.62 -1.59 22.58
CA GLY A 64 5.42 -0.37 22.44
C GLY A 64 4.60 0.92 22.55
N GLU A 65 4.97 1.90 21.73
CA GLU A 65 4.33 3.21 21.68
C GLU A 65 3.02 3.16 20.89
N ASN A 66 2.06 4.03 21.22
CA ASN A 66 0.78 4.13 20.52
C ASN A 66 0.94 4.90 19.19
N VAL A 67 1.74 4.34 18.29
CA VAL A 67 1.97 4.82 16.92
C VAL A 67 1.25 3.89 15.95
N ARG A 68 0.63 4.45 14.92
CA ARG A 68 -0.13 3.70 13.91
C ARG A 68 0.37 4.13 12.52
N PRO A 69 0.58 3.18 11.59
CA PRO A 69 0.94 3.51 10.21
C PRO A 69 -0.10 4.43 9.58
N ASP A 70 0.36 5.54 9.02
CA ASP A 70 -0.45 6.55 8.33
C ASP A 70 -0.02 6.72 6.87
N VAL A 71 -0.69 7.62 6.15
CA VAL A 71 -0.38 7.96 4.75
C VAL A 71 1.09 8.33 4.54
N ALA A 72 1.69 9.13 5.44
CA ALA A 72 3.08 9.58 5.27
C ALA A 72 4.05 8.40 5.43
N MET A 73 3.81 7.54 6.43
CA MET A 73 4.60 6.33 6.64
C MET A 73 4.47 5.34 5.48
N GLY A 74 3.29 5.20 4.89
CA GLY A 74 3.07 4.35 3.72
C GLY A 74 3.82 4.83 2.47
N TYR A 75 3.88 6.14 2.23
CA TYR A 75 4.67 6.72 1.14
C TYR A 75 6.17 6.49 1.37
N GLU A 76 6.64 6.77 2.58
CA GLU A 76 8.05 6.62 2.96
C GLU A 76 8.51 5.16 2.89
N ALA A 77 7.62 4.20 3.19
CA ALA A 77 7.91 2.78 3.00
C ALA A 77 8.22 2.43 1.54
N CYS A 78 7.53 3.02 0.57
CA CYS A 78 7.83 2.82 -0.85
C CYS A 78 9.18 3.43 -1.26
N VAL A 79 9.46 4.66 -0.82
CA VAL A 79 10.75 5.34 -1.06
C VAL A 79 11.90 4.48 -0.54
N ASN A 80 11.75 3.93 0.66
CA ASN A 80 12.75 3.06 1.28
C ASN A 80 12.89 1.72 0.56
N ALA A 81 11.81 1.14 0.03
CA ALA A 81 11.85 -0.10 -0.72
C ALA A 81 12.59 0.04 -2.07
N GLU A 82 12.47 1.19 -2.74
CA GLU A 82 13.23 1.48 -3.95
C GLU A 82 14.72 1.75 -3.65
N SER A 83 15.00 2.40 -2.52
CA SER A 83 16.35 2.80 -2.12
C SER A 83 17.19 1.64 -1.54
N ASN A 84 16.58 0.49 -1.27
CA ASN A 84 17.25 -0.64 -0.63
C ASN A 84 16.88 -1.97 -1.33
N PRO A 85 17.47 -2.26 -2.50
CA PRO A 85 17.08 -3.37 -3.37
C PRO A 85 17.58 -4.76 -2.93
N GLU A 86 18.14 -4.91 -1.72
CA GLU A 86 18.72 -6.17 -1.21
C GLU A 86 17.74 -7.02 -0.38
#